data_AF-A0A060CQY5-F1
#
_entry.id   AF-A0A060CQY5-F1
#
_cell.length_a   1.000
_cell.length_b   1.000
_cell.length_c   1.000
_cell.angle_alpha   90.00
_cell.angle_beta   90.00
_cell.angle_gamma   90.00
#
_symmetry.space_group_name_H-M   'P 1'
#
loop_
_entity.id
_entity.type
_entity.pdbx_description
1 polymer ?
#
loop_
_entity_poly.entity_id
_entity_poly.type
_entity_poly.pdbx_seq_one_letter_code
_entity_poly.pdbx_strand_id
1 'polypeptide(L)'
;MKGEEFVTFEQPVADRQPEHCTMLPFTRNLFDPMDFTPVVFDKLPGNKQRRTTPAFELALAVLFTSGIQHYAEIPSGMAKVPPYVRDLMQTIPSVWEDFRFIDGYPGKFVILARKSGNHWYLAGINGEPKEKSLTLDLSFLPATATAESITDGTKTALQEPREPRP
;
A
#
# COMPACT_ATOMS: atom_id res chain seq x y z
N MET A 1 -9.29 15.27 -2.45
CA MET A 1 -8.64 13.97 -2.19
C MET A 1 -8.65 13.75 -0.69
N LYS A 2 -9.03 12.55 -0.22
CA LYS A 2 -9.04 12.18 1.21
C LYS A 2 -7.73 11.45 1.53
N GLY A 3 -6.97 11.93 2.51
CA GLY A 3 -5.78 11.24 3.03
C GLY A 3 -6.13 10.18 4.08
N GLU A 4 -5.13 9.56 4.68
CA GLU A 4 -5.31 8.53 5.71
C GLU A 4 -6.08 9.07 6.93
N GLU A 5 -6.00 10.37 7.23
CA GLU A 5 -6.77 10.98 8.33
C GLU A 5 -8.28 10.71 8.23
N PHE A 6 -8.87 10.73 7.03
CA PHE A 6 -10.29 10.49 6.85
C PHE A 6 -10.67 9.02 7.08
N VAL A 7 -9.75 8.09 6.83
CA VAL A 7 -9.88 6.67 7.18
C VAL A 7 -10.02 6.53 8.70
N THR A 8 -9.33 7.39 9.45
CA THR A 8 -9.42 7.45 10.91
C THR A 8 -10.66 8.19 11.44
N PHE A 9 -11.38 8.96 10.62
CA PHE A 9 -12.55 9.75 11.05
C PHE A 9 -13.87 9.00 10.88
N GLU A 10 -14.03 8.27 9.78
CA GLU A 10 -15.31 7.67 9.39
C GLU A 10 -15.15 6.24 8.86
N GLN A 11 -15.91 5.28 9.41
CA GLN A 11 -15.89 3.88 8.93
C GLN A 11 -16.24 3.74 7.43
N PRO A 12 -17.23 4.47 6.86
CA PRO A 12 -17.50 4.42 5.43
C PRO A 12 -16.32 4.85 4.53
N VAL A 13 -15.38 5.64 5.05
CA VAL A 13 -14.16 6.00 4.32
C VAL A 13 -13.15 4.87 4.42
N ALA A 14 -12.97 4.27 5.59
CA ALA A 14 -12.15 3.07 5.75
C ALA A 14 -12.64 1.90 4.89
N ASP A 15 -13.95 1.75 4.73
CA ASP A 15 -14.57 0.74 3.86
C ASP A 15 -14.23 0.92 2.37
N ARG A 16 -13.94 2.16 1.94
CA ARG A 16 -13.57 2.49 0.57
C ARG A 16 -12.07 2.74 0.37
N GLN A 17 -11.26 2.60 1.42
CA GLN A 17 -9.83 2.88 1.36
C GLN A 17 -9.13 2.06 0.25
N PRO A 18 -9.38 0.74 0.07
CA PRO A 18 -8.72 -0.02 -1.00
C PRO A 18 -8.98 0.55 -2.40
N GLU A 19 -10.25 0.74 -2.75
CA GLU A 19 -10.67 1.33 -4.04
C GLU A 19 -10.06 2.73 -4.23
N HIS A 20 -10.18 3.59 -3.23
CA HIS A 20 -9.66 4.96 -3.26
C HIS A 20 -8.15 4.98 -3.50
N CYS A 21 -7.38 4.18 -2.77
CA CYS A 21 -5.93 4.10 -2.93
C CYS A 21 -5.52 3.64 -4.34
N THR A 22 -6.29 2.74 -4.97
CA THR A 22 -6.02 2.34 -6.37
C THR A 22 -6.36 3.41 -7.41
N MET A 23 -7.20 4.40 -7.08
CA MET A 23 -7.50 5.53 -7.96
C MET A 23 -6.41 6.61 -7.94
N LEU A 24 -5.71 6.78 -6.82
CA LEU A 24 -4.82 7.92 -6.58
C LEU A 24 -3.64 7.99 -7.57
N PRO A 25 -2.96 6.89 -7.94
CA PRO A 25 -1.85 6.94 -8.90
C PRO A 25 -2.27 7.39 -10.30
N PHE A 26 -3.54 7.20 -10.67
CA PHE A 26 -4.07 7.61 -11.99
C PHE A 26 -4.67 9.01 -11.99
N THR A 27 -4.81 9.62 -10.81
CA THR A 27 -5.51 10.91 -10.66
C THR A 27 -4.66 11.88 -9.86
N ARG A 28 -4.79 11.91 -8.53
CA ARG A 28 -4.14 12.92 -7.70
C ARG A 28 -2.62 12.81 -7.73
N ASN A 29 -2.06 11.61 -7.67
CA ASN A 29 -0.60 11.41 -7.58
C ASN A 29 0.07 11.25 -8.96
N LEU A 30 -0.72 11.38 -10.05
CA LEU A 30 -0.21 11.35 -11.43
C LEU A 30 0.60 12.61 -11.75
N PHE A 31 0.16 13.77 -11.29
CA PHE A 31 0.76 15.06 -11.65
C PHE A 31 1.77 15.57 -10.63
N ASP A 32 1.48 15.42 -9.32
CA ASP A 32 2.27 16.05 -8.26
C ASP A 32 2.32 15.17 -7.00
N PRO A 33 3.36 15.29 -6.15
CA PRO A 33 3.44 14.55 -4.90
C PRO A 33 2.27 14.80 -3.97
N MET A 34 2.08 13.86 -3.06
CA MET A 34 0.90 13.75 -2.22
C MET A 34 1.30 13.14 -0.89
N ASP A 35 1.22 13.94 0.18
CA ASP A 35 1.36 13.41 1.53
C ASP A 35 0.04 12.75 1.95
N PHE A 36 -0.09 11.46 1.63
CA PHE A 36 -1.25 10.65 2.02
C PHE A 36 -1.18 10.19 3.48
N THR A 37 0.01 10.23 4.09
CA THR A 37 0.35 9.63 5.39
C THR A 37 -0.01 8.13 5.52
N PRO A 38 0.47 7.25 4.61
CA PRO A 38 0.12 5.82 4.58
C PRO A 38 0.77 5.02 5.73
N VAL A 39 0.61 3.70 5.67
CA VAL A 39 1.28 2.70 6.51
C VAL A 39 0.67 2.61 7.90
N VAL A 40 -0.52 2.00 7.97
CA VAL A 40 -1.19 1.64 9.24
C VAL A 40 -1.30 0.12 9.38
N PHE A 41 -0.37 -0.52 10.10
CA PHE A 41 -0.31 -1.98 10.24
C PHE A 41 -1.20 -2.54 11.33
N ASP A 42 -1.38 -1.84 12.47
CA ASP A 42 -2.05 -2.41 13.65
C ASP A 42 -3.56 -2.11 13.70
N LYS A 43 -3.97 -0.92 14.15
CA LYS A 43 -5.38 -0.58 14.34
C LYS A 43 -5.67 0.90 14.07
N LEU A 44 -6.88 1.18 13.60
CA LEU A 44 -7.40 2.54 13.49
C LEU A 44 -7.93 3.02 14.86
N PRO A 45 -7.89 4.34 15.15
CA PRO A 45 -8.43 4.89 16.38
C PRO A 45 -9.97 4.85 16.41
N GLY A 46 -10.54 4.78 17.62
CA GLY A 46 -11.98 4.93 17.83
C GLY A 46 -12.83 3.76 17.34
N ASN A 47 -12.43 2.52 17.63
CA ASN A 47 -13.13 1.27 17.29
C ASN A 47 -13.39 1.06 15.78
N LYS A 48 -12.64 1.74 14.93
CA LYS A 48 -12.73 1.60 13.48
C LYS A 48 -11.98 0.35 13.02
N GLN A 49 -12.54 -0.30 12.00
CA GLN A 49 -11.97 -1.48 11.40
C GLN A 49 -11.24 -1.11 10.12
N ARG A 50 -9.96 -1.50 10.04
CA ARG A 50 -9.18 -1.39 8.81
C ARG A 50 -9.69 -2.39 7.76
N ARG A 51 -9.56 -2.04 6.48
CA ARG A 51 -9.93 -2.89 5.33
C ARG A 51 -8.77 -3.22 4.40
N THR A 52 -7.61 -2.65 4.66
CA THR A 52 -6.34 -2.96 4.00
C THR A 52 -5.53 -3.96 4.82
N THR A 53 -4.72 -4.76 4.12
CA THR A 53 -3.79 -5.69 4.75
C THR A 53 -2.46 -5.01 5.09
N PRO A 54 -1.63 -5.59 5.96
CA PRO A 54 -0.29 -5.05 6.21
C PRO A 54 0.58 -4.95 4.94
N ALA A 55 0.48 -5.91 4.01
CA ALA A 55 1.23 -5.84 2.76
C ALA A 55 0.68 -4.74 1.82
N PHE A 56 -0.64 -4.52 1.81
CA PHE A 56 -1.25 -3.38 1.11
C PHE A 56 -0.67 -2.05 1.61
N GLU A 57 -0.66 -1.87 2.93
CA GLU A 57 -0.14 -0.67 3.59
C GLU A 57 1.36 -0.46 3.31
N LEU A 58 2.15 -1.54 3.35
CA LEU A 58 3.57 -1.49 2.98
C LEU A 58 3.77 -1.08 1.52
N ALA A 59 2.94 -1.59 0.60
CA ALA A 59 3.01 -1.24 -0.81
C ALA A 59 2.74 0.27 -1.04
N LEU A 60 1.87 0.90 -0.24
CA LEU A 60 1.59 2.34 -0.35
C LEU A 60 2.84 3.22 -0.17
N ALA A 61 3.82 2.78 0.64
CA ALA A 61 5.09 3.48 0.84
C ALA A 61 5.92 3.59 -0.46
N VAL A 62 5.71 2.69 -1.42
CA VAL A 62 6.34 2.72 -2.74
C VAL A 62 5.41 3.34 -3.79
N LEU A 63 4.10 3.04 -3.71
CA LEU A 63 3.12 3.49 -4.70
C LEU A 63 2.90 5.01 -4.68
N PHE A 64 2.89 5.64 -3.51
CA PHE A 64 2.61 7.06 -3.37
C PHE A 64 3.91 7.86 -3.38
N THR A 65 4.02 8.81 -4.29
CA THR A 65 5.10 9.81 -4.25
C THR A 65 4.72 10.92 -3.29
N SER A 66 5.55 11.17 -2.29
CA SER A 66 5.52 12.40 -1.50
C SER A 66 6.91 13.05 -1.52
N GLY A 67 6.98 14.39 -1.48
CA GLY A 67 8.25 15.09 -1.33
C GLY A 67 8.88 14.86 0.05
N ILE A 68 8.04 14.73 1.07
CA ILE A 68 8.40 14.27 2.42
C ILE A 68 7.41 13.18 2.79
N GLN A 69 7.90 11.96 2.99
CA GLN A 69 7.05 10.82 3.29
C GLN A 69 6.83 10.71 4.79
N HIS A 70 5.62 10.99 5.26
CA HIS A 70 5.18 10.67 6.60
C HIS A 70 4.49 9.29 6.61
N TYR A 71 4.62 8.57 7.72
CA TYR A 71 3.91 7.32 7.97
C TYR A 71 3.02 7.47 9.19
N ALA A 72 1.79 6.96 9.13
CA ALA A 72 0.79 7.12 10.18
C ALA A 72 0.95 6.12 11.35
N GLU A 73 1.76 5.08 11.20
CA GLU A 73 1.94 4.07 12.25
C GLU A 73 2.50 4.65 13.56
N ILE A 74 2.01 4.11 14.68
CA ILE A 74 2.46 4.46 16.02
C ILE A 74 3.53 3.47 16.53
N PRO A 75 4.40 3.89 17.48
CA PRO A 75 5.47 3.02 17.98
C PRO A 75 5.01 1.65 18.50
N SER A 76 3.83 1.59 19.15
CA SER A 76 3.28 0.33 19.67
C SER A 76 2.73 -0.60 18.58
N GLY A 77 2.26 -0.05 17.45
CA GLY A 77 1.88 -0.82 16.28
C GLY A 77 3.12 -1.34 15.55
N MET A 78 4.09 -0.45 15.33
CA MET A 78 5.38 -0.80 14.71
C MET A 78 6.14 -1.88 15.49
N ALA A 79 6.05 -1.92 16.82
CA ALA A 79 6.67 -2.97 17.64
C ALA A 79 6.15 -4.39 17.34
N LYS A 80 4.93 -4.53 16.80
CA LYS A 80 4.33 -5.81 16.41
C LYS A 80 4.72 -6.25 15.00
N VAL A 81 5.30 -5.34 14.21
CA VAL A 81 5.66 -5.58 12.81
C VAL A 81 6.90 -6.48 12.75
N PRO A 82 6.94 -7.50 11.87
CA PRO A 82 8.10 -8.35 11.70
C PRO A 82 9.39 -7.56 11.45
N PRO A 83 10.56 -8.01 11.97
CA PRO A 83 11.84 -7.30 11.78
C PRO A 83 12.15 -6.97 10.32
N TYR A 84 11.95 -7.91 9.40
CA TYR A 84 12.25 -7.70 7.97
C TYR A 84 11.45 -6.55 7.34
N VAL A 85 10.20 -6.33 7.77
CA VAL A 85 9.38 -5.21 7.28
C VAL A 85 9.89 -3.88 7.86
N ARG A 86 10.29 -3.88 9.14
CA ARG A 86 10.88 -2.70 9.79
C ARG A 86 12.19 -2.30 9.12
N ASP A 87 13.05 -3.27 8.84
CA ASP A 87 14.32 -3.06 8.15
C ASP A 87 14.08 -2.54 6.73
N LEU A 88 13.10 -3.10 6.00
CA LEU A 88 12.72 -2.58 4.69
C LEU A 88 12.26 -1.13 4.77
N MET A 89 11.36 -0.78 5.69
CA MET A 89 10.86 0.60 5.82
C MET A 89 11.96 1.63 6.11
N GLN A 90 13.04 1.24 6.79
CA GLN A 90 14.19 2.11 7.01
C GLN A 90 15.01 2.38 5.74
N THR A 91 14.87 1.51 4.74
CA THR A 91 15.62 1.57 3.47
C THR A 91 14.80 2.05 2.28
N ILE A 92 13.48 2.23 2.44
CA ILE A 92 12.64 2.78 1.38
C ILE A 92 13.07 4.23 1.11
N PRO A 93 13.47 4.56 -0.13
CA PRO A 93 13.93 5.90 -0.48
C PRO A 93 12.74 6.86 -0.61
N SER A 94 12.97 8.13 -0.30
CA SER A 94 12.00 9.21 -0.55
C SER A 94 12.10 9.80 -1.97
N VAL A 95 13.23 9.58 -2.65
CA VAL A 95 13.50 10.06 -4.00
C VAL A 95 13.72 8.87 -4.93
N TRP A 96 13.07 8.95 -6.10
CA TRP A 96 13.07 7.91 -7.11
C TRP A 96 13.73 8.45 -8.38
N GLU A 97 14.62 7.66 -8.97
CA GLU A 97 15.35 8.01 -10.19
C GLU A 97 14.55 7.69 -11.44
N ASP A 98 13.78 6.61 -11.39
CA ASP A 98 12.98 6.11 -12.51
C ASP A 98 11.67 5.49 -11.98
N PHE A 99 10.67 5.44 -12.85
CA PHE A 99 9.39 4.80 -12.56
C PHE A 99 8.91 4.04 -13.79
N ARG A 100 8.24 2.92 -13.56
CA ARG A 100 7.59 2.13 -14.61
C ARG A 100 6.21 1.73 -14.16
N PHE A 101 5.21 2.09 -14.96
CA PHE A 101 3.89 1.51 -14.85
C PHE A 101 3.93 0.09 -15.45
N ILE A 102 3.47 -0.90 -14.68
CA ILE A 102 3.48 -2.31 -15.10
C ILE A 102 2.09 -2.71 -15.58
N ASP A 103 1.08 -2.55 -14.71
CA ASP A 103 -0.31 -2.83 -15.04
C ASP A 103 -1.23 -2.12 -14.04
N GLY A 104 -2.50 -1.96 -14.38
CA GLY A 104 -3.47 -1.39 -13.48
C GLY A 104 -4.73 -0.90 -14.17
N TYR A 105 -5.78 -0.78 -13.38
CA TYR A 105 -7.03 -0.19 -13.80
C TYR A 105 -7.56 0.70 -12.66
N PRO A 106 -7.86 1.98 -12.92
CA PRO A 106 -8.30 2.91 -11.89
C PRO A 106 -9.47 2.35 -11.06
N GLY A 107 -9.31 2.31 -9.74
CA GLY A 107 -10.35 1.83 -8.81
C GLY A 107 -10.37 0.33 -8.61
N LYS A 108 -9.54 -0.43 -9.34
CA LYS A 108 -9.48 -1.89 -9.25
C LYS A 108 -8.14 -2.38 -8.73
N PHE A 109 -7.05 -2.02 -9.38
CA PHE A 109 -5.70 -2.41 -8.97
C PHE A 109 -4.66 -1.52 -9.64
N VAL A 110 -3.46 -1.49 -9.08
CA VAL A 110 -2.32 -0.79 -9.67
C VAL A 110 -1.05 -1.54 -9.32
N ILE A 111 -0.14 -1.64 -10.27
CA ILE A 111 1.20 -2.20 -10.15
C ILE A 111 2.18 -1.26 -10.83
N LEU A 112 3.15 -0.79 -10.06
CA LEU A 112 4.23 0.05 -10.56
C LEU A 112 5.55 -0.39 -9.94
N ALA A 113 6.63 -0.11 -10.66
CA ALA A 113 7.98 -0.27 -10.19
C ALA A 113 8.66 1.10 -10.09
N ARG A 114 9.46 1.31 -9.05
CA ARG A 114 10.30 2.50 -8.91
C ARG A 114 11.75 2.12 -8.69
N LYS A 115 12.65 2.95 -9.21
CA LYS A 115 14.09 2.73 -9.10
C LYS A 115 14.72 3.74 -8.16
N SER A 116 15.64 3.27 -7.34
CA SER A 116 16.56 4.13 -6.60
C SER A 116 17.92 3.42 -6.48
N GLY A 117 18.97 4.05 -6.99
CA GLY A 117 20.28 3.43 -7.13
C GLY A 117 20.22 2.11 -7.90
N ASN A 118 20.68 1.04 -7.27
CA ASN A 118 20.73 -0.30 -7.89
C ASN A 118 19.48 -1.16 -7.64
N HIS A 119 18.45 -0.61 -6.98
CA HIS A 119 17.27 -1.38 -6.58
C HIS A 119 16.02 -0.92 -7.32
N TRP A 120 15.20 -1.90 -7.70
CA TRP A 120 13.84 -1.70 -8.16
C TRP A 120 12.86 -2.18 -7.09
N TYR A 121 11.90 -1.33 -6.77
CA TYR A 121 10.84 -1.59 -5.81
C TYR A 121 9.55 -1.76 -6.60
N LEU A 122 9.08 -2.99 -6.71
CA LEU A 122 7.83 -3.34 -7.36
C LEU A 122 6.73 -3.40 -6.29
N ALA A 123 5.68 -2.60 -6.45
CA ALA A 123 4.57 -2.55 -5.51
C ALA A 123 3.24 -2.67 -6.26
N GLY A 124 2.30 -3.39 -5.66
CA GLY A 124 0.98 -3.58 -6.22
C GLY A 124 -0.08 -3.68 -5.14
N ILE A 125 -1.26 -3.11 -5.41
CA ILE A 125 -2.42 -3.17 -4.52
C ILE A 125 -3.68 -3.52 -5.31
N ASN A 126 -4.62 -4.18 -4.63
CA ASN A 126 -5.92 -4.55 -5.15
C ASN A 126 -7.02 -3.86 -4.34
N GLY A 127 -7.86 -3.09 -5.03
CA GLY A 127 -9.00 -2.36 -4.47
C GLY A 127 -10.30 -3.15 -4.47
N GLU A 128 -10.34 -4.31 -5.13
CA GLU A 128 -11.53 -5.15 -5.21
C GLU A 128 -11.58 -6.21 -4.10
N PRO A 129 -12.77 -6.66 -3.67
CA PRO A 129 -12.92 -7.68 -2.62
C PRO A 129 -12.54 -9.10 -3.06
N LYS A 130 -12.11 -9.28 -4.31
CA LYS A 130 -11.76 -10.58 -4.89
C LYS A 130 -10.26 -10.63 -5.15
N GLU A 131 -9.65 -11.77 -4.84
CA GLU A 131 -8.25 -12.04 -5.18
C GLU A 131 -7.99 -11.89 -6.69
N LYS A 132 -6.77 -11.47 -7.03
CA LYS A 132 -6.33 -11.28 -8.42
C LYS A 132 -5.06 -12.08 -8.66
N SER A 133 -5.09 -12.91 -9.70
CA SER A 133 -3.89 -13.53 -10.27
C SER A 133 -3.48 -12.72 -11.49
N LEU A 134 -2.22 -12.27 -11.51
CA LEU A 134 -1.68 -11.41 -12.56
C LEU A 134 -0.35 -11.98 -13.07
N THR A 135 -0.12 -11.84 -14.36
CA THR A 135 1.17 -12.15 -14.98
C THR A 135 1.86 -10.83 -15.27
N LEU A 136 3.03 -10.62 -14.66
CA LEU A 136 3.75 -9.36 -14.75
C LEU A 136 4.86 -9.46 -15.78
N ASP A 137 4.94 -8.47 -16.68
CA ASP A 137 6.09 -8.31 -17.56
C ASP A 137 7.21 -7.58 -16.81
N LEU A 138 8.25 -8.33 -16.43
CA LEU A 138 9.44 -7.83 -15.75
C LEU A 138 10.67 -7.82 -16.66
N SER A 139 10.49 -7.80 -17.99
CA SER A 139 11.56 -7.81 -18.99
C SER A 139 12.54 -6.63 -18.89
N PHE A 140 12.17 -5.57 -18.17
CA PHE A 140 13.03 -4.42 -17.92
C PHE A 140 14.11 -4.67 -16.86
N LEU A 141 13.99 -5.75 -16.08
CA LEU A 141 15.00 -6.15 -15.13
C LEU A 141 16.07 -7.03 -15.80
N PRO A 142 17.33 -6.96 -15.35
CA PRO A 142 18.35 -7.90 -15.80
C PRO A 142 17.94 -9.35 -15.48
N ALA A 143 18.28 -10.29 -16.34
CA ALA A 143 18.00 -11.71 -16.12
C ALA A 143 18.68 -12.29 -14.85
N THR A 144 19.69 -11.61 -14.33
CA THR A 144 20.40 -11.97 -13.09
C THR A 144 19.79 -11.33 -11.84
N ALA A 145 18.68 -10.59 -11.97
CA ALA A 145 18.05 -9.92 -10.84
C ALA A 145 17.50 -10.96 -9.85
N THR A 146 17.73 -10.70 -8.56
CA THR A 146 17.10 -11.42 -7.46
C THR A 146 16.00 -10.57 -6.86
N ALA A 147 14.95 -11.21 -6.35
CA ALA A 147 13.81 -10.53 -5.75
C ALA A 147 13.45 -11.17 -4.41
N GLU A 148 13.07 -10.32 -3.46
CA GLU A 148 12.37 -10.71 -2.24
C GLU A 148 10.92 -10.24 -2.39
N SER A 149 9.97 -11.14 -2.11
CA SER A 149 8.54 -10.85 -2.24
C SER A 149 7.86 -10.80 -0.88
N ILE A 150 7.20 -9.68 -0.57
CA ILE A 150 6.33 -9.54 0.59
C ILE A 150 4.89 -9.49 0.07
N THR A 151 4.08 -10.46 0.45
CA THR A 151 2.69 -10.60 0.01
C THR A 151 1.77 -10.87 1.20
N ASP A 152 0.47 -10.79 0.96
CA ASP A 152 -0.51 -11.21 1.96
C ASP A 152 -0.32 -12.69 2.31
N GLY A 153 -0.19 -12.98 3.61
CA GLY A 153 -0.13 -14.36 4.10
C GLY A 153 -1.47 -15.09 3.91
N THR A 154 -1.46 -16.42 4.03
CA THR A 154 -2.66 -17.28 3.87
C THR A 154 -3.79 -17.01 4.86
N LYS A 155 -3.57 -16.19 5.90
CA LYS A 155 -4.63 -15.62 6.73
C LYS A 155 -4.99 -14.23 6.22
N THR A 156 -5.84 -14.19 5.20
CA THR A 156 -6.56 -12.97 4.84
C THR A 156 -7.38 -12.58 6.06
N ALA A 157 -7.06 -11.45 6.70
CA ALA A 157 -7.85 -10.91 7.81
C ALA A 157 -9.18 -10.35 7.27
N LEU A 158 -10.07 -11.24 6.81
CA LEU A 158 -11.43 -10.92 6.43
C LEU A 158 -12.35 -11.38 7.57
N GLN A 159 -12.69 -10.40 8.42
CA GLN A 159 -13.91 -10.24 9.23
C GLN A 159 -14.35 -11.39 10.16
N GLU A 160 -14.49 -11.05 11.45
CA GLU A 160 -15.48 -11.71 12.30
C GLU A 160 -16.91 -11.44 11.76
N PRO A 161 -17.83 -12.42 11.87
CA PRO A 161 -19.17 -12.31 11.32
C PRO A 161 -19.92 -11.12 11.91
N ARG A 162 -20.55 -10.34 11.02
CA ARG A 162 -21.44 -9.23 11.35
C ARG A 162 -22.64 -9.76 12.15
N GLU A 163 -22.72 -9.46 13.44
CA GLU A 163 -23.96 -9.65 14.18
C GLU A 163 -25.08 -8.79 13.55
N PRO A 164 -26.29 -9.35 13.36
CA PRO A 164 -27.43 -8.56 12.96
C PRO A 164 -27.75 -7.58 14.10
N ARG A 165 -27.64 -6.28 13.81
CA ARG A 165 -28.13 -5.26 14.74
C ARG A 165 -29.67 -5.34 14.84
N PRO A 166 -30.24 -5.11 16.03
CA PRO A 166 -31.68 -5.15 16.28
C PRO A 166 -32.45 -4.08 15.51
#